data_AF-A0A1Z9DX85-F1
#
_entry.id   AF-A0A1Z9DX85-F1
#
_cell.length_a   1.000
_cell.length_b   1.000
_cell.length_c   1.000
_cell.angle_alpha   90.00
_cell.angle_beta   90.00
_cell.angle_gamma   90.00
#
_symmetry.space_group_name_H-M   'P 1'
#
loop_
_entity.id
_entity.type
_entity.pdbx_description
1 polymer ?
#
loop_
_entity_poly.entity_id
_entity_poly.type
_entity_poly.pdbx_seq_one_letter_code
_entity_poly.pdbx_strand_id
1 'polypeptide(L)'
;MNTGILIALPVFLFLNYMAVSESLPNFIDAASLLVVLGGAISFALCGSGGWSSDSRLSNAAEGAVIAGWLGALYGSVMILGNIDERPLHEWMGPACAVMALTVVYGYFIKALCRMVILSRATD
;
A
#
# COMPACT_ATOMS: atom_id res chain seq x y z
N MET A 1 -22.97 -9.06 5.26
CA MET A 1 -21.65 -9.31 4.65
C MET A 1 -21.84 -10.34 3.56
N ASN A 2 -21.61 -9.97 2.30
CA ASN A 2 -21.84 -10.86 1.17
C ASN A 2 -20.86 -12.03 1.18
N THR A 3 -21.34 -13.27 1.02
CA THR A 3 -20.53 -14.49 0.90
C THR A 3 -19.49 -14.39 -0.23
N GLY A 4 -19.73 -13.53 -1.25
CA GLY A 4 -18.78 -13.28 -2.33
C GLY A 4 -17.39 -12.81 -1.87
N ILE A 5 -17.27 -12.09 -0.76
CA ILE A 5 -15.94 -11.69 -0.25
C ILE A 5 -15.10 -12.87 0.24
N LEU A 6 -15.75 -13.94 0.73
CA LEU A 6 -15.07 -15.15 1.19
C LEU A 6 -14.35 -15.88 0.05
N ILE A 7 -14.77 -15.65 -1.19
CA ILE A 7 -14.13 -16.20 -2.40
C ILE A 7 -13.21 -15.16 -3.02
N ALA A 8 -13.69 -13.92 -3.19
CA ALA A 8 -12.96 -12.87 -3.89
C ALA A 8 -11.65 -12.48 -3.18
N LEU A 9 -11.66 -12.37 -1.85
CA LEU A 9 -10.46 -11.98 -1.09
C LEU A 9 -9.35 -13.03 -1.19
N PRO A 10 -9.59 -14.33 -0.92
CA PRO A 10 -8.57 -15.36 -1.14
C PRO A 10 -8.07 -15.43 -2.58
N VAL A 11 -8.94 -15.30 -3.58
CA VAL A 11 -8.54 -15.29 -5.00
C VAL A 11 -7.61 -14.10 -5.29
N PHE A 12 -7.98 -12.89 -4.84
CA PHE A 12 -7.14 -11.70 -5.00
C PHE A 12 -5.77 -11.87 -4.34
N LEU A 13 -5.72 -12.37 -3.10
CA LEU A 13 -4.47 -12.61 -2.37
C LEU A 13 -3.62 -13.69 -3.04
N PHE A 14 -4.23 -14.79 -3.50
CA PHE A 14 -3.54 -15.87 -4.20
C PHE A 14 -2.92 -15.39 -5.51
N LEU A 15 -3.65 -14.63 -6.32
CA LEU A 15 -3.13 -14.09 -7.57
C LEU A 15 -1.96 -13.12 -7.34
N ASN A 16 -2.05 -12.24 -6.35
CA ASN A 16 -0.94 -11.34 -6.02
C ASN A 16 0.27 -12.10 -5.48
N TYR A 17 0.07 -13.11 -4.63
CA TYR A 17 1.15 -13.96 -4.15
C TYR A 17 1.85 -14.70 -5.30
N MET A 18 1.09 -15.28 -6.23
CA MET A 18 1.64 -15.91 -7.43
C MET A 18 2.41 -14.94 -8.32
N ALA A 19 1.98 -13.67 -8.40
CA ALA A 19 2.66 -12.65 -9.19
C ALA A 19 4.05 -12.26 -8.65
N VAL A 20 4.28 -12.43 -7.34
CA VAL A 20 5.53 -12.00 -6.67
C VAL A 20 6.34 -13.15 -6.05
N SER A 21 5.85 -14.39 -6.14
CA SER A 21 6.38 -15.54 -5.39
C SER A 21 7.87 -15.83 -5.66
N GLU A 22 8.33 -15.63 -6.90
CA GLU A 22 9.72 -15.87 -7.30
C GLU A 22 10.72 -14.91 -6.62
N SER A 23 10.25 -13.74 -6.18
CA SER A 23 11.09 -12.68 -5.60
C SER A 23 10.46 -12.05 -4.36
N LEU A 24 9.66 -12.83 -3.62
CA LEU A 24 8.88 -12.35 -2.48
C LEU A 24 9.68 -11.51 -1.46
N PRO A 25 10.93 -11.84 -1.09
CA PRO A 25 11.71 -11.01 -0.18
C PRO A 25 11.92 -9.57 -0.65
N ASN A 26 11.97 -9.33 -1.98
CA ASN A 26 12.13 -7.98 -2.55
C ASN A 26 10.86 -7.13 -2.40
N PHE A 27 9.72 -7.75 -2.07
CA PHE A 27 8.44 -7.09 -1.88
C PHE A 27 8.09 -6.90 -0.40
N ILE A 28 9.01 -7.17 0.53
CA ILE A 28 8.81 -7.02 1.97
C ILE A 28 9.79 -5.98 2.49
N ASP A 29 9.32 -4.74 2.66
CA ASP A 29 10.09 -3.64 3.24
C ASP A 29 9.30 -2.95 4.36
N ALA A 30 9.84 -2.97 5.57
CA ALA A 30 9.16 -2.46 6.75
C ALA A 30 9.02 -0.93 6.72
N ALA A 31 10.02 -0.21 6.20
CA ALA A 31 10.00 1.25 6.14
C ALA A 31 8.90 1.74 5.20
N SER A 32 8.81 1.17 4.00
CA SER A 32 7.77 1.47 3.02
C SER A 32 6.38 1.15 3.56
N LEU A 33 6.24 0.05 4.30
CA LEU A 33 4.96 -0.33 4.91
C LEU A 33 4.54 0.66 6.00
N LEU A 34 5.48 1.12 6.83
CA LEU A 34 5.19 2.11 7.88
C LEU A 34 4.72 3.45 7.30
N VAL A 35 5.32 3.93 6.21
CA VAL A 35 4.88 5.16 5.53
C VAL A 35 3.41 5.04 5.12
N VAL A 36 3.05 3.93 4.47
CA VAL A 36 1.69 3.70 3.96
C VAL A 36 0.68 3.49 5.10
N LEU A 37 1.02 2.67 6.09
CA LEU A 37 0.14 2.43 7.24
C LEU A 37 -0.06 3.69 8.07
N GLY A 38 0.99 4.51 8.24
CA GLY A 38 0.89 5.81 8.89
C GLY A 38 -0.16 6.69 8.21
N GLY A 39 -0.09 6.83 6.89
CA GLY A 39 -1.10 7.57 6.12
C GLY A 39 -2.51 6.98 6.21
N ALA A 40 -2.63 5.66 6.04
CA ALA A 40 -3.90 4.96 6.13
C ALA A 40 -4.58 5.19 7.50
N ILE A 41 -3.82 5.05 8.59
CA ILE A 41 -4.32 5.24 9.96
C ILE A 41 -4.69 6.71 10.20
N SER A 42 -3.83 7.66 9.81
CA SER A 42 -4.11 9.09 9.98
C SER A 42 -5.41 9.51 9.30
N PHE A 43 -5.67 9.04 8.08
CA PHE A 43 -6.91 9.33 7.38
C PHE A 43 -8.11 8.57 7.97
N ALA A 44 -7.92 7.32 8.41
CA ALA A 44 -8.96 6.55 9.09
C ALA A 44 -9.48 7.29 10.35
N LEU A 45 -8.59 7.93 11.10
CA LEU A 45 -8.94 8.70 12.30
C LEU A 45 -9.82 9.92 12.00
N CYS A 46 -9.74 10.48 10.78
CA CYS A 46 -10.63 11.55 10.34
C CYS A 46 -12.06 11.07 9.99
N GLY A 47 -12.30 9.75 9.96
CA GLY A 47 -13.60 9.17 9.65
C GLY A 47 -14.50 8.99 10.89
N SER A 48 -15.81 8.91 10.65
CA SER A 48 -16.83 8.76 11.70
C SER A 48 -17.24 7.30 11.92
N GLY A 49 -17.88 7.02 13.05
CA GLY A 49 -18.34 5.67 13.42
C GLY A 49 -17.23 4.79 14.04
N GLY A 50 -17.50 3.48 14.10
CA GLY A 50 -16.55 2.49 14.63
C GLY A 50 -15.34 2.28 13.73
N TRP A 51 -14.30 1.61 14.25
CA TRP A 51 -13.05 1.32 13.53
C TRP A 51 -13.23 0.69 12.15
N SER A 52 -14.24 -0.18 12.02
CA SER A 52 -14.56 -0.86 10.76
C SER A 52 -15.71 -0.21 10.00
N SER A 53 -16.06 1.06 10.24
CA SER A 53 -17.09 1.77 9.47
C SER A 53 -16.66 1.99 8.02
N ASP A 54 -17.63 2.10 7.11
CA ASP A 54 -17.34 2.38 5.70
C ASP A 54 -16.66 3.74 5.52
N SER A 55 -17.01 4.73 6.35
CA SER A 55 -16.36 6.05 6.37
C SER A 55 -14.86 5.91 6.68
N ARG A 56 -14.50 5.20 7.76
CA ARG A 56 -13.09 5.03 8.15
C ARG A 56 -12.31 4.17 7.17
N LEU A 57 -12.90 3.09 6.66
CA LEU A 57 -12.24 2.25 5.65
C LEU A 57 -12.04 3.01 4.33
N SER A 58 -12.99 3.84 3.92
CA SER A 58 -12.86 4.63 2.70
C SER A 58 -11.75 5.67 2.86
N ASN A 59 -11.71 6.37 4.00
CA ASN A 59 -10.64 7.32 4.27
C ASN A 59 -9.27 6.64 4.38
N ALA A 60 -9.19 5.48 5.05
CA ALA A 60 -7.95 4.69 5.13
C ALA A 60 -7.42 4.29 3.75
N ALA A 61 -8.32 3.89 2.86
CA ALA A 61 -7.99 3.50 1.49
C ALA A 61 -7.39 4.66 0.69
N GLU A 62 -7.97 5.85 0.80
CA GLU A 62 -7.41 7.04 0.14
C GLU A 62 -6.11 7.51 0.81
N GLY A 63 -6.05 7.50 2.15
CA GLY A 63 -4.84 7.84 2.90
C GLY A 63 -3.65 6.94 2.58
N ALA A 64 -3.89 5.64 2.39
CA ALA A 64 -2.85 4.69 2.00
C ALA A 64 -2.24 5.04 0.63
N VAL A 65 -3.06 5.39 -0.36
CA VAL A 65 -2.57 5.78 -1.70
C VAL A 65 -1.86 7.13 -1.67
N ILE A 66 -2.41 8.10 -0.95
CA ILE A 66 -1.77 9.42 -0.79
C ILE A 66 -0.40 9.26 -0.14
N ALA A 67 -0.30 8.49 0.95
CA ALA A 67 0.97 8.24 1.61
C ALA A 67 1.94 7.39 0.78
N GLY A 68 1.44 6.43 -0.01
CA GLY A 68 2.25 5.70 -0.98
C GLY A 68 2.90 6.64 -1.99
N TRP A 69 2.14 7.56 -2.58
CA TRP A 69 2.69 8.56 -3.50
C TRP A 69 3.60 9.57 -2.82
N LEU A 70 3.30 10.01 -1.59
CA LEU A 70 4.22 10.86 -0.81
C LEU A 70 5.55 10.13 -0.54
N GLY A 71 5.51 8.85 -0.16
CA GLY A 71 6.69 8.01 0.01
C GLY A 71 7.54 7.94 -1.27
N ALA A 72 6.89 7.76 -2.42
CA ALA A 72 7.58 7.77 -3.71
C ALA A 72 8.22 9.13 -4.03
N LEU A 73 7.52 10.24 -3.76
CA LEU A 73 8.04 11.59 -3.97
C LEU A 73 9.21 11.91 -3.02
N TYR A 74 9.15 11.48 -1.76
CA TYR A 74 10.27 11.65 -0.82
C TYR A 74 11.47 10.80 -1.24
N GLY A 75 11.22 9.54 -1.63
CA GLY A 75 12.26 8.65 -2.16
C GLY A 75 12.93 9.22 -3.41
N SER A 76 12.17 9.81 -4.34
CA SER A 76 12.75 10.39 -5.56
C SER A 76 13.63 11.60 -5.25
N VAL A 77 13.23 12.48 -4.33
CA VAL A 77 14.05 13.61 -3.88
C VAL A 77 15.35 13.10 -3.24
N MET A 78 15.29 12.06 -2.40
CA MET A 78 16.47 11.48 -1.78
C MET A 78 17.42 10.83 -2.79
N ILE A 79 16.88 10.08 -3.75
CA ILE A 79 17.69 9.41 -4.78
C ILE A 79 18.37 10.47 -5.67
N LEU A 80 17.60 11.41 -6.21
CA LEU A 80 18.13 12.43 -7.12
C LEU A 80 19.09 13.40 -6.41
N GLY A 81 18.86 13.67 -5.13
CA GLY A 81 19.73 14.53 -4.32
C GLY A 81 21.10 13.93 -3.99
N ASN A 82 21.27 12.61 -4.10
CA ASN A 82 22.50 11.89 -3.72
C ASN A 82 23.14 11.13 -4.90
N ILE A 83 22.82 11.51 -6.14
CA ILE A 83 23.19 10.73 -7.33
C ILE A 83 24.71 10.58 -7.52
N ASP A 84 25.50 11.54 -7.02
CA ASP A 84 26.96 11.60 -7.19
C ASP A 84 27.75 10.96 -6.03
N GLU A 85 27.09 10.51 -4.96
CA GLU A 85 27.80 10.11 -3.74
C GLU A 85 28.49 8.74 -3.83
N ARG A 86 27.96 7.82 -4.66
CA ARG A 86 28.43 6.43 -4.78
C ARG A 86 28.13 5.85 -6.16
N PRO A 87 28.84 4.79 -6.60
CA PRO A 87 28.54 4.14 -7.88
C PRO A 87 27.06 3.76 -7.99
N LEU A 88 26.35 4.31 -8.99
CA LEU A 88 24.90 4.19 -9.15
C LEU A 88 24.38 2.75 -8.98
N HIS A 89 25.11 1.79 -9.53
CA HIS A 89 24.69 0.38 -9.59
C HIS A 89 24.61 -0.30 -8.22
N GLU A 90 25.24 0.25 -7.18
CA GLU A 90 25.29 -0.36 -5.85
C GLU A 90 24.08 -0.03 -4.98
N TRP A 91 23.43 1.12 -5.21
CA TRP A 91 22.41 1.65 -4.29
C TRP A 91 21.11 2.07 -4.97
N MET A 92 21.15 2.41 -6.26
CA MET A 92 19.98 2.94 -6.97
C MET A 92 18.89 1.88 -7.14
N GLY A 93 19.25 0.62 -7.40
CA GLY A 93 18.29 -0.48 -7.53
C GLY A 93 17.43 -0.67 -6.27
N PRO A 94 18.04 -0.93 -5.10
CA PRO A 94 17.32 -1.03 -3.83
C PRO A 94 16.51 0.23 -3.47
N ALA A 95 17.06 1.43 -3.70
CA ALA A 95 16.35 2.67 -3.39
C ALA A 95 15.10 2.88 -4.28
N CYS A 96 15.22 2.60 -5.58
CA CYS A 96 14.09 2.61 -6.52
C CYS A 96 13.05 1.55 -6.18
N ALA A 97 13.47 0.38 -5.68
CA ALA A 97 12.55 -0.66 -5.22
C ALA A 97 11.73 -0.17 -4.03
N VAL A 98 12.37 0.36 -2.97
CA VAL A 98 11.69 0.94 -1.80
C VAL A 98 10.73 2.07 -2.21
N MET A 99 11.17 2.97 -3.10
CA MET A 99 10.33 4.03 -3.67
C MET A 99 9.07 3.45 -4.35
N ALA A 100 9.20 2.40 -5.17
CA ALA A 100 8.08 1.76 -5.83
C ALA A 100 7.18 0.97 -4.85
N LEU A 101 7.75 0.33 -3.83
CA LEU A 101 7.01 -0.46 -2.84
C LEU A 101 6.01 0.38 -2.07
N THR A 102 6.33 1.64 -1.76
CA THR A 102 5.36 2.55 -1.11
C THR A 102 4.07 2.71 -1.94
N VAL A 103 4.17 2.84 -3.26
CA VAL A 103 3.00 2.94 -4.16
C VAL A 103 2.26 1.61 -4.23
N VAL A 104 2.99 0.50 -4.38
CA VAL A 104 2.41 -0.86 -4.40
C VAL A 104 1.60 -1.11 -3.14
N TYR A 105 2.18 -0.85 -1.97
CA TYR A 105 1.49 -1.03 -0.69
C TYR A 105 0.29 -0.11 -0.54
N GLY A 106 0.39 1.16 -0.97
CA GLY A 106 -0.73 2.10 -0.94
C GLY A 106 -1.96 1.58 -1.69
N TYR A 107 -1.75 1.12 -2.93
CA TYR A 107 -2.83 0.53 -3.73
C TYR A 107 -3.29 -0.83 -3.21
N PHE A 108 -2.39 -1.64 -2.65
CA PHE A 108 -2.75 -2.93 -2.07
C PHE A 108 -3.69 -2.75 -0.86
N ILE A 109 -3.34 -1.85 0.07
CA ILE A 109 -4.20 -1.51 1.21
C ILE A 109 -5.54 -0.91 0.72
N LYS A 110 -5.52 -0.02 -0.27
CA LYS A 110 -6.76 0.50 -0.89
C LYS A 110 -7.64 -0.61 -1.44
N ALA A 111 -7.07 -1.58 -2.15
CA ALA A 111 -7.80 -2.73 -2.67
C ALA A 111 -8.48 -3.52 -1.55
N LEU A 112 -7.74 -3.86 -0.48
CA LEU A 112 -8.30 -4.59 0.67
C LEU A 112 -9.47 -3.82 1.33
N CYS A 113 -9.30 -2.52 1.61
CA CYS A 113 -10.36 -1.71 2.19
C CYS A 113 -11.60 -1.63 1.27
N ARG A 114 -11.39 -1.41 -0.03
CA ARG A 114 -12.47 -1.32 -1.02
C ARG A 114 -13.22 -2.64 -1.18
N MET A 115 -12.54 -3.79 -1.18
CA MET A 115 -13.20 -5.11 -1.22
C MET A 115 -14.12 -5.31 -0.03
N VAL A 116 -13.68 -4.92 1.18
CA VAL A 116 -14.52 -4.99 2.39
C VAL A 116 -15.74 -4.09 2.27
N ILE A 117 -15.58 -2.83 1.84
CA ILE A 117 -16.71 -1.90 1.64
C ILE A 117 -17.69 -2.45 0.59
N LEU A 118 -17.20 -2.89 -0.57
CA LEU A 118 -18.04 -3.40 -1.65
C LEU A 118 -18.83 -4.64 -1.24
N SER A 119 -18.28 -5.50 -0.37
CA SER A 119 -19.00 -6.66 0.16
C SER A 119 -20.16 -6.32 1.11
N ARG A 120 -20.25 -5.07 1.55
CA ARG A 120 -21.33 -4.54 2.40
C ARG A 120 -22.37 -3.78 1.60
N ALA A 121 -21.98 -3.18 0.48
CA ALA A 121 -22.84 -2.35 -0.37
C ALA A 121 -23.83 -3.14 -1.25
N THR A 122 -23.74 -4.47 -1.29
CA THR A 122 -24.75 -5.31 -1.94
C THR A 122 -25.91 -5.58 -0.98
N ASP A 123 -26.90 -4.69 -1.03
CA ASP A 123 -28.32 -4.95 -0.72
C ASP A 123 -29.13 -4.82 -2.01
#